data_AF-A0A6B3GXJ8-F1
#
_entry.id   AF-A0A6B3GXJ8-F1
#
_cell.length_a   1.000
_cell.length_b   1.000
_cell.length_c   1.000
_cell.angle_alpha   90.00
_cell.angle_beta   90.00
_cell.angle_gamma   90.00
#
_symmetry.space_group_name_H-M   'P 1'
#
loop_
_entity.id
_entity.type
_entity.pdbx_description
1 polymer ?
#
loop_
_entity_poly.entity_id
_entity_poly.type
_entity_poly.pdbx_seq_one_letter_code
_entity_poly.pdbx_strand_id
1 'polypeptide(L)'
;LAERRAAALSLDSHLLAELLGQAELRELLDPEVLAELERELQWLTEDRRVKDAEGVADLLRVLGPLTDAELAERGAEPSWAPELATARRAIQVRIAGTDHWAAIEDAGRLRDALGTALPVGVPEAFTEPVKDPLGDLLARYARTHGPFTAARAAERFGLGTAVTDGALQRLSASGRTVQGDFHPAGIGQEWCDATVLRRL
;
A
#
# COMPACT_ATOMS: atom_id res chain seq x y z
N LEU A 1 -1.32 -19.41 -33.14
CA LEU A 1 -2.37 -19.58 -32.09
C LEU A 1 -1.99 -18.92 -30.75
N ALA A 2 -0.72 -18.66 -30.46
CA ALA A 2 -0.26 -17.97 -29.24
C ALA A 2 -0.54 -16.45 -29.24
N GLU A 3 -0.48 -15.78 -30.40
CA GLU A 3 -0.73 -14.32 -30.49
C GLU A 3 -2.20 -13.92 -30.28
N ARG A 4 -3.16 -14.81 -30.57
CA ARG A 4 -4.59 -14.55 -30.26
C ARG A 4 -4.93 -14.72 -28.77
N ARG A 5 -4.06 -15.35 -27.97
CA ARG A 5 -4.23 -15.46 -26.50
C ARG A 5 -3.78 -14.19 -25.77
N ALA A 6 -2.71 -13.54 -26.25
CA ALA A 6 -2.21 -12.29 -25.66
C ALA A 6 -3.21 -11.12 -25.80
N ALA A 7 -3.98 -11.06 -26.89
CA ALA A 7 -4.98 -9.99 -27.09
C ALA A 7 -6.24 -10.15 -26.22
N ALA A 8 -6.57 -11.35 -25.76
CA ALA A 8 -7.72 -11.61 -24.88
C ALA A 8 -7.43 -11.29 -23.40
N LEU A 9 -6.15 -11.28 -22.99
CA LEU A 9 -5.69 -10.91 -21.65
C LEU A 9 -5.75 -9.40 -21.37
N SER A 10 -6.02 -8.57 -22.40
CA SER A 10 -6.03 -7.11 -22.31
C SER A 10 -7.36 -6.51 -21.86
N LEU A 11 -8.46 -7.28 -21.84
CA LEU A 11 -9.76 -6.76 -21.42
C LEU A 11 -10.38 -7.66 -20.35
N ASP A 12 -10.65 -7.02 -19.21
CA ASP A 12 -11.32 -7.50 -18.00
C ASP A 12 -10.54 -8.49 -17.12
N SER A 13 -9.74 -7.93 -16.22
CA SER A 13 -9.17 -8.63 -15.06
C SER A 13 -10.22 -9.31 -14.17
N HIS A 14 -11.47 -8.82 -14.17
CA HIS A 14 -12.59 -9.48 -13.51
C HIS A 14 -12.97 -10.78 -14.22
N LEU A 15 -13.01 -10.75 -15.55
CA LEU A 15 -13.37 -11.88 -16.41
C LEU A 15 -12.23 -12.92 -16.45
N LEU A 16 -10.97 -12.48 -16.31
CA LEU A 16 -9.83 -13.38 -16.08
C LEU A 16 -9.95 -14.13 -14.74
N ALA A 17 -10.32 -13.44 -13.66
CA ALA A 17 -10.52 -14.08 -12.36
C ALA A 17 -11.71 -15.05 -12.36
N GLU A 18 -12.79 -14.75 -13.11
CA GLU A 18 -13.93 -15.65 -13.29
C GLU A 18 -13.62 -16.84 -14.22
N LEU A 19 -12.82 -16.65 -15.27
CA LEU A 19 -12.52 -17.69 -16.26
C LEU A 19 -11.42 -18.68 -15.82
N LEU A 20 -10.45 -18.22 -15.03
CA LEU A 20 -9.32 -19.06 -14.60
C LEU A 20 -9.59 -19.79 -13.29
N GLY A 21 -10.62 -19.40 -12.53
CA GLY A 21 -10.82 -19.90 -11.17
C GLY A 21 -9.68 -19.44 -10.25
N GLN A 22 -10.04 -18.90 -9.08
CA GLN A 22 -9.06 -18.35 -8.13
C GLN A 22 -7.97 -19.36 -7.71
N ALA A 23 -8.25 -20.67 -7.82
CA ALA A 23 -7.32 -21.74 -7.48
C ALA A 23 -6.20 -21.99 -8.52
N GLU A 24 -6.38 -21.63 -9.80
CA GLU A 24 -5.36 -21.87 -10.83
C GLU A 24 -4.33 -20.72 -10.91
N LEU A 25 -4.67 -19.53 -10.39
CA LEU A 25 -3.79 -18.35 -10.54
C LEU A 25 -2.48 -18.49 -9.74
N ARG A 26 -2.54 -19.03 -8.53
CA ARG A 26 -1.35 -19.29 -7.69
C ARG A 26 -0.32 -20.21 -8.35
N GLU A 27 -0.75 -21.09 -9.25
CA GLU A 27 0.12 -22.04 -9.95
C GLU A 27 0.86 -21.38 -11.13
N LEU A 28 0.38 -20.22 -11.56
CA LEU A 28 0.94 -19.45 -12.67
C LEU A 28 1.89 -18.33 -12.21
N LEU A 29 1.81 -17.93 -10.93
CA LEU A 29 2.62 -16.86 -10.38
C LEU A 29 3.99 -17.37 -9.93
N ASP A 30 5.04 -16.86 -10.57
CA ASP A 30 6.42 -17.13 -10.18
C ASP A 30 6.74 -16.37 -8.87
N PRO A 31 7.13 -17.08 -7.79
CA PRO A 31 7.44 -16.44 -6.51
C PRO A 31 8.64 -15.48 -6.58
N GLU A 32 9.59 -15.71 -7.49
CA GLU A 32 10.75 -14.81 -7.66
C GLU A 32 10.32 -13.49 -8.32
N VAL A 33 9.49 -13.57 -9.36
CA VAL A 33 8.92 -12.38 -10.02
C VAL A 33 8.07 -11.57 -9.04
N LEU A 34 7.27 -12.25 -8.22
CA LEU A 34 6.48 -11.58 -7.19
C LEU A 34 7.36 -10.85 -6.17
N ALA A 35 8.40 -11.52 -5.65
CA ALA A 35 9.31 -10.91 -4.68
C ALA A 35 10.08 -9.72 -5.27
N GLU A 36 10.50 -9.79 -6.54
CA GLU A 36 11.14 -8.68 -7.23
C GLU A 36 10.20 -7.48 -7.40
N LEU A 37 8.96 -7.73 -7.84
CA LEU A 37 7.95 -6.69 -7.97
C LEU A 37 7.65 -6.02 -6.62
N GLU A 38 7.50 -6.80 -5.54
CA GLU A 38 7.27 -6.25 -4.20
C GLU A 38 8.42 -5.35 -3.76
N ARG A 39 9.67 -5.76 -4.00
CA ARG A 39 10.84 -4.91 -3.69
C ARG A 39 10.81 -3.61 -4.48
N GLU A 40 10.45 -3.64 -5.76
CA GLU A 40 10.32 -2.44 -6.58
C GLU A 40 9.22 -1.51 -6.04
N LEU A 41 8.02 -2.05 -5.78
CA LEU A 41 6.88 -1.31 -5.25
C LEU A 41 7.19 -0.67 -3.89
N GLN A 42 7.95 -1.37 -3.05
CA GLN A 42 8.37 -0.91 -1.73
C GLN A 42 9.58 0.03 -1.77
N TRP A 43 10.15 0.31 -2.95
CA TRP A 43 11.37 1.11 -3.13
C TRP A 43 12.58 0.53 -2.36
N LEU A 44 12.71 -0.80 -2.38
CA LEU A 44 13.80 -1.57 -1.78
C LEU A 44 14.86 -2.01 -2.81
N THR A 45 14.76 -1.53 -4.04
CA THR A 45 15.77 -1.75 -5.07
C THR A 45 16.86 -0.68 -4.99
N GLU A 46 18.09 -1.02 -5.39
CA GLU A 46 19.24 -0.12 -5.23
C GLU A 46 19.10 1.17 -6.05
N ASP A 47 18.40 1.13 -7.19
CA ASP A 47 18.09 2.30 -8.03
C ASP A 47 17.08 3.26 -7.37
N ARG A 48 16.28 2.77 -6.41
CA ARG A 48 15.26 3.52 -5.68
C ARG A 48 15.71 3.99 -4.30
N ARG A 49 16.96 3.70 -3.91
CA ARG A 49 17.53 4.11 -2.63
C ARG A 49 17.51 5.64 -2.50
N VAL A 50 16.97 6.15 -1.39
CA VAL A 50 16.90 7.60 -1.16
C VAL A 50 18.28 8.18 -0.86
N LYS A 51 18.49 9.44 -1.26
CA LYS A 51 19.79 10.12 -1.22
C LYS A 51 19.76 11.46 -0.49
N ASP A 52 18.58 11.94 -0.16
CA ASP A 52 18.35 13.22 0.52
C ASP A 52 16.93 13.25 1.15
N ALA A 53 16.64 14.35 1.84
CA ALA A 53 15.33 14.59 2.46
C ALA A 53 14.18 14.71 1.44
N GLU A 54 14.44 15.13 0.20
CA GLU A 54 13.39 15.16 -0.84
C GLU A 54 12.97 13.74 -1.22
N GLY A 55 13.92 12.82 -1.34
CA GLY A 55 13.64 11.40 -1.53
C GLY A 55 12.78 10.81 -0.40
N VAL A 56 13.00 11.23 0.84
CA VAL A 56 12.14 10.82 1.99
C VAL A 56 10.73 11.40 1.86
N ALA A 57 10.59 12.66 1.45
CA ALA A 57 9.28 13.25 1.21
C ALA A 57 8.49 12.48 0.13
N ASP A 58 9.18 12.08 -0.95
CA ASP A 58 8.59 11.24 -2.00
C ASP A 58 8.24 9.83 -1.51
N LEU A 59 9.08 9.21 -0.69
CA LEU A 59 8.77 7.93 -0.05
C LEU A 59 7.47 8.00 0.76
N LEU A 60 7.35 9.00 1.64
CA LEU A 60 6.17 9.18 2.49
C LEU A 60 4.91 9.44 1.66
N ARG A 61 5.05 10.18 0.55
CA ARG A 61 3.95 10.45 -0.38
C ARG A 61 3.48 9.20 -1.13
N VAL A 62 4.41 8.34 -1.53
CA VAL A 62 4.13 7.13 -2.35
C VAL A 62 3.71 5.95 -1.47
N LEU A 63 4.51 5.61 -0.46
CA LEU A 63 4.31 4.45 0.40
C LEU A 63 3.33 4.72 1.55
N GLY A 64 3.22 5.98 1.96
CA GLY A 64 2.47 6.39 3.15
C GLY A 64 3.34 6.37 4.40
N PRO A 65 2.72 6.21 5.60
CA PRO A 65 3.45 6.29 6.85
C PRO A 65 4.53 5.20 6.97
N LEU A 66 5.72 5.57 7.41
CA LEU A 66 6.88 4.69 7.59
C LEU A 66 7.53 4.93 8.96
N THR A 67 8.05 3.87 9.57
CA THR A 67 8.86 3.95 10.79
C THR A 67 10.30 4.40 10.47
N ASP A 68 11.06 4.82 11.48
CA ASP A 68 12.49 5.12 11.30
C ASP A 68 13.28 3.92 10.73
N ALA A 69 12.94 2.70 11.17
CA ALA A 69 13.59 1.48 10.67
C ALA A 69 13.31 1.25 9.18
N GLU A 70 12.07 1.45 8.75
CA GLU A 70 11.67 1.32 7.33
C GLU A 70 12.29 2.40 6.45
N LEU A 71 12.45 3.63 6.97
CA LEU A 71 13.18 4.69 6.28
C LEU A 71 14.67 4.33 6.14
N ALA A 72 15.30 3.84 7.20
CA ALA A 72 16.70 3.43 7.19
C ALA A 72 16.97 2.27 6.22
N GLU A 73 16.04 1.30 6.12
CA GLU A 73 16.11 0.21 5.14
C GLU A 73 16.21 0.72 3.70
N ARG A 74 15.60 1.87 3.41
CA ARG A 74 15.60 2.54 2.10
C ARG A 74 16.76 3.51 1.92
N GLY A 75 17.66 3.59 2.89
CA GLY A 75 18.85 4.44 2.87
C GLY A 75 18.66 5.84 3.43
N ALA A 76 17.56 6.12 4.13
CA ALA A 76 17.36 7.44 4.73
C ALA A 76 18.31 7.67 5.91
N GLU A 77 18.92 8.85 5.98
CA GLU A 77 19.61 9.27 7.20
C GLU A 77 18.60 9.66 8.29
N PRO A 78 18.90 9.40 9.58
CA PRO A 78 17.97 9.67 10.68
C PRO A 78 17.52 11.14 10.82
N SER A 79 18.26 12.11 10.26
CA SER A 79 17.92 13.53 10.36
C SER A 79 16.89 13.98 9.32
N TRP A 80 16.76 13.27 8.20
CA TRP A 80 15.98 13.75 7.05
C TRP A 80 14.47 13.87 7.34
N ALA A 81 13.86 12.89 8.01
CA ALA A 81 12.44 12.99 8.38
C ALA A 81 12.18 14.10 9.44
N PRO A 82 13.00 14.24 10.50
CA PRO A 82 12.94 15.42 11.38
C PRO A 82 13.13 16.77 10.69
N GLU A 83 14.00 16.87 9.69
CA GLU A 83 14.18 18.08 8.88
C GLU A 83 12.90 18.43 8.12
N LEU A 84 12.26 17.44 7.48
CA LEU A 84 10.95 17.62 6.82
C LEU A 84 9.86 18.04 7.80
N ALA A 85 9.87 17.50 9.02
CA ALA A 85 8.91 17.87 10.06
C ALA A 85 9.09 19.32 10.52
N THR A 86 10.34 19.76 10.68
CA THR A 86 10.69 21.15 10.98
C THR A 86 10.23 22.09 9.86
N ALA A 87 10.36 21.63 8.60
CA ALA A 87 9.87 22.34 7.42
C ALA A 87 8.34 22.24 7.19
N ARG A 88 7.60 21.57 8.08
CA ARG A 88 6.15 21.33 7.99
C ARG A 88 5.73 20.57 6.71
N ARG A 89 6.52 19.59 6.32
CA ARG A 89 6.27 18.70 5.17
C ARG A 89 6.01 17.24 5.60
N ALA A 90 6.45 16.88 6.79
CA ALA A 90 6.14 15.60 7.41
C ALA A 90 5.59 15.79 8.82
N ILE A 91 4.91 14.78 9.33
CA ILE A 91 4.42 14.72 10.72
C ILE A 91 4.82 13.38 11.34
N GLN A 92 5.12 13.40 12.63
CA GLN A 92 5.28 12.17 13.41
C GLN A 92 3.94 11.84 14.08
N VAL A 93 3.48 10.61 13.89
CA VAL A 93 2.19 10.12 14.40
C VAL A 93 2.33 8.70 14.95
N ARG A 94 1.40 8.32 15.83
CA ARG A 94 1.32 6.97 16.39
C ARG A 94 0.31 6.14 15.60
N ILE A 95 0.73 5.03 15.02
CA ILE A 95 -0.13 4.06 14.32
C ILE A 95 0.17 2.67 14.88
N ALA A 96 -0.89 1.93 15.26
CA ALA A 96 -0.76 0.59 15.86
C ALA A 96 0.20 0.51 17.07
N GLY A 97 0.34 1.61 17.83
CA GLY A 97 1.25 1.67 18.97
C GLY A 97 2.71 2.04 18.65
N THR A 98 3.06 2.24 17.39
CA THR A 98 4.43 2.57 16.92
C THR A 98 4.49 3.96 16.27
N ASP A 99 5.58 4.68 16.48
CA ASP A 99 5.79 5.99 15.86
C ASP A 99 6.13 5.84 14.37
N HIS A 100 5.44 6.62 13.54
CA HIS A 100 5.61 6.68 12.09
C HIS A 100 5.76 8.13 11.65
N TRP A 101 6.59 8.34 10.63
CA TRP A 101 6.58 9.55 9.83
C TRP A 101 5.54 9.42 8.73
N ALA A 102 4.78 10.48 8.47
CA ALA A 102 3.84 10.57 7.36
C ALA A 102 3.98 11.92 6.67
N ALA A 103 3.60 11.98 5.39
CA ALA A 103 3.47 13.25 4.69
C ALA A 103 2.40 14.11 5.40
N ILE A 104 2.61 15.42 5.51
CA ILE A 104 1.65 16.29 6.23
C ILE A 104 0.27 16.29 5.56
N GLU A 105 0.22 16.08 4.25
CA GLU A 105 -0.99 15.96 3.43
C GLU A 105 -1.85 14.75 3.81
N ASP A 106 -1.29 13.76 4.50
CA ASP A 106 -2.02 12.58 4.96
C ASP A 106 -2.71 12.81 6.32
N ALA A 107 -2.51 13.96 6.98
CA ALA A 107 -2.99 14.22 8.33
C ALA A 107 -4.50 13.94 8.51
N GLY A 108 -5.35 14.57 7.70
CA GLY A 108 -6.80 14.35 7.74
C GLY A 108 -7.17 12.90 7.48
N ARG A 109 -6.51 12.25 6.50
CA ARG A 109 -6.75 10.84 6.16
C ARG A 109 -6.42 9.91 7.33
N LEU A 110 -5.29 10.12 8.01
CA LEU A 110 -4.87 9.28 9.15
C LEU A 110 -5.76 9.49 10.36
N ARG A 111 -6.14 10.74 10.65
CA ARG A 111 -7.10 11.07 11.71
C ARG A 111 -8.44 10.38 11.46
N ASP A 112 -8.98 10.53 10.25
CA ASP A 112 -10.35 10.09 9.95
C ASP A 112 -10.45 8.57 9.73
N ALA A 113 -9.40 7.92 9.21
CA ALA A 113 -9.37 6.47 9.03
C ALA A 113 -9.01 5.71 10.32
N LEU A 114 -8.04 6.20 11.08
CA LEU A 114 -7.40 5.44 12.17
C LEU A 114 -7.65 6.03 13.56
N GLY A 115 -8.26 7.22 13.65
CA GLY A 115 -8.36 7.97 14.91
C GLY A 115 -7.01 8.51 15.39
N THR A 116 -6.02 8.62 14.50
CA THR A 116 -4.67 9.05 14.85
C THR A 116 -4.67 10.49 15.38
N ALA A 117 -4.07 10.69 16.56
CA ALA A 117 -3.85 12.01 17.11
C ALA A 117 -2.81 12.75 16.27
N LEU A 118 -3.16 13.95 15.79
CA LEU A 118 -2.28 14.80 15.00
C LEU A 118 -1.46 15.73 15.89
N PRO A 119 -0.20 16.01 15.54
CA PRO A 119 0.61 16.99 16.27
C PRO A 119 0.03 18.40 16.11
N VAL A 120 0.41 19.29 17.03
CA VAL A 120 0.04 20.71 16.94
C VAL A 120 0.69 21.37 15.73
N GLY A 121 -0.02 22.31 15.11
CA GLY A 121 0.51 23.11 14.00
C GLY A 121 0.30 22.54 12.59
N VAL A 122 -0.45 21.44 12.45
CA VAL A 122 -0.94 20.98 11.13
C VAL A 122 -1.94 22.01 10.57
N PRO A 123 -1.70 22.57 9.37
CA PRO A 123 -2.63 23.48 8.71
C PRO A 123 -4.02 22.86 8.46
N GLU A 124 -5.07 23.67 8.60
CA GLU A 124 -6.47 23.22 8.42
C GLU A 124 -6.70 22.57 7.05
N ALA A 125 -6.05 23.09 6.00
CA ALA A 125 -6.15 22.57 4.63
C ALA A 125 -5.76 21.09 4.50
N PHE A 126 -4.89 20.58 5.38
CA PHE A 126 -4.50 19.16 5.40
C PHE A 126 -5.37 18.29 6.31
N THR A 127 -6.35 18.90 6.97
CA THR A 127 -7.28 18.23 7.89
C THR A 127 -8.71 18.23 7.39
N GLU A 128 -8.95 18.76 6.18
CA GLU A 128 -10.24 18.69 5.52
C GLU A 128 -10.66 17.22 5.30
N PRO A 129 -11.92 16.86 5.61
CA PRO A 129 -12.38 15.49 5.44
C PRO A 129 -12.29 15.03 3.99
N VAL A 130 -11.74 13.82 3.79
CA VAL A 130 -11.77 13.13 2.50
C VAL A 130 -12.94 12.15 2.43
N LYS A 131 -13.36 11.78 1.22
CA LYS A 131 -14.57 10.96 1.01
C LYS A 131 -14.49 9.56 1.61
N ASP A 132 -13.36 8.88 1.47
CA ASP A 132 -13.16 7.50 1.94
C ASP A 132 -11.73 7.33 2.48
N PRO A 133 -11.45 7.85 3.69
CA PRO A 133 -10.08 7.89 4.21
C PRO A 133 -9.49 6.49 4.40
N LEU A 134 -10.30 5.53 4.88
CA LEU A 134 -9.88 4.14 5.05
C LEU A 134 -9.66 3.45 3.70
N GLY A 135 -10.58 3.62 2.75
CA GLY A 135 -10.42 3.06 1.40
C GLY A 135 -9.19 3.63 0.68
N ASP A 136 -8.87 4.91 0.88
CA ASP A 136 -7.65 5.52 0.32
C ASP A 136 -6.37 4.93 0.93
N LEU A 137 -6.32 4.71 2.25
CA LEU A 137 -5.17 4.06 2.90
C LEU A 137 -4.97 2.63 2.41
N LEU A 138 -6.04 1.85 2.37
CA LEU A 138 -5.97 0.46 1.91
C LEU A 138 -5.69 0.35 0.41
N ALA A 139 -6.23 1.28 -0.41
CA ALA A 139 -5.89 1.33 -1.83
C ALA A 139 -4.43 1.73 -2.06
N ARG A 140 -3.87 2.64 -1.24
CA ARG A 140 -2.43 2.94 -1.30
C ARG A 140 -1.61 1.72 -0.88
N TYR A 141 -1.97 1.06 0.23
CA TYR A 141 -1.33 -0.16 0.69
C TYR A 141 -1.30 -1.24 -0.40
N ALA A 142 -2.43 -1.47 -1.07
CA ALA A 142 -2.53 -2.44 -2.14
C ALA A 142 -1.66 -2.10 -3.36
N ARG A 143 -1.49 -0.82 -3.71
CA ARG A 143 -0.62 -0.40 -4.83
C ARG A 143 0.87 -0.52 -4.53
N THR A 144 1.25 -0.62 -3.26
CA THR A 144 2.65 -0.66 -2.84
C THR A 144 3.08 -2.03 -2.34
N HIS A 145 2.16 -2.97 -2.21
CA HIS A 145 2.43 -4.35 -1.80
C HIS A 145 1.98 -5.31 -2.89
N GLY A 146 2.56 -6.52 -2.91
CA GLY A 146 2.00 -7.63 -3.66
C GLY A 146 0.75 -8.16 -2.96
N PRO A 147 0.32 -9.40 -3.27
CA PRO A 147 -0.79 -10.03 -2.58
C PRO A 147 -0.63 -10.03 -1.06
N PHE A 148 -1.68 -9.62 -0.36
CA PHE A 148 -1.69 -9.52 1.10
C PHE A 148 -3.01 -10.00 1.69
N THR A 149 -2.98 -10.42 2.95
CA THR A 149 -4.20 -10.78 3.69
C THR A 149 -4.79 -9.55 4.38
N ALA A 150 -6.12 -9.56 4.61
CA ALA A 150 -6.78 -8.52 5.38
C ALA A 150 -6.17 -8.37 6.79
N ALA A 151 -5.69 -9.48 7.38
CA ALA A 151 -5.02 -9.46 8.68
C ALA A 151 -3.71 -8.67 8.66
N ARG A 152 -2.87 -8.83 7.62
CA ARG A 152 -1.61 -8.09 7.48
C ARG A 152 -1.84 -6.58 7.32
N ALA A 153 -2.82 -6.20 6.51
CA ALA A 153 -3.20 -4.79 6.36
C ALA A 153 -3.81 -4.23 7.66
N ALA A 154 -4.62 -5.02 8.37
CA ALA A 154 -5.20 -4.63 9.65
C ALA A 154 -4.11 -4.40 10.72
N GLU A 155 -3.14 -5.31 10.81
CA GLU A 155 -1.98 -5.18 11.70
C GLU A 155 -1.18 -3.90 11.40
N ARG A 156 -0.86 -3.64 10.12
CA ARG A 156 -0.12 -2.43 9.70
C ARG A 156 -0.76 -1.15 10.22
N PHE A 157 -2.09 -1.06 10.18
CA PHE A 157 -2.81 0.17 10.51
C PHE A 157 -3.46 0.16 11.90
N GLY A 158 -3.34 -0.93 12.66
CA GLY A 158 -3.98 -1.08 13.97
C GLY A 158 -5.51 -1.16 13.89
N LEU A 159 -6.03 -1.73 12.81
CA LEU A 159 -7.45 -1.87 12.53
C LEU A 159 -7.96 -3.25 12.96
N GLY A 160 -9.28 -3.38 13.14
CA GLY A 160 -9.92 -4.69 13.28
C GLY A 160 -10.03 -5.39 11.93
N THR A 161 -9.67 -6.68 11.85
CA THR A 161 -9.67 -7.45 10.59
C THR A 161 -11.00 -7.42 9.85
N ALA A 162 -12.14 -7.46 10.55
CA ALA A 162 -13.47 -7.40 9.92
C ALA A 162 -13.75 -6.03 9.26
N VAL A 163 -13.25 -4.94 9.84
CA VAL A 163 -13.38 -3.58 9.26
C VAL A 163 -12.52 -3.47 8.01
N THR A 164 -11.29 -3.98 8.07
CA THR A 164 -10.36 -4.03 6.93
C THR A 164 -10.93 -4.86 5.80
N ASP A 165 -11.45 -6.06 6.08
CA ASP A 165 -12.06 -6.95 5.08
C ASP A 165 -13.26 -6.27 4.39
N GLY A 166 -14.18 -5.69 5.17
CA GLY A 166 -15.33 -4.97 4.61
C GLY A 166 -14.93 -3.77 3.75
N ALA A 167 -13.81 -3.10 4.04
CA ALA A 167 -13.28 -2.03 3.20
C ALA A 167 -12.63 -2.57 1.91
N LEU A 168 -11.87 -3.66 2.00
CA LEU A 168 -11.28 -4.33 0.84
C LEU A 168 -12.34 -4.91 -0.10
N GLN A 169 -13.45 -5.43 0.44
CA GLN A 169 -14.62 -5.85 -0.35
C GLN A 169 -15.19 -4.69 -1.19
N ARG A 170 -15.31 -3.49 -0.61
CA ARG A 170 -15.76 -2.30 -1.38
C ARG A 170 -14.74 -1.87 -2.44
N LEU A 171 -13.45 -2.00 -2.16
CA LEU A 171 -12.40 -1.75 -3.14
C LEU A 171 -12.45 -2.77 -4.30
N SER A 172 -12.77 -4.02 -4.02
CA SER A 172 -12.94 -5.07 -5.04
C SER A 172 -14.20 -4.85 -5.87
N ALA A 173 -15.31 -4.49 -5.23
CA ALA A 173 -16.55 -4.13 -5.94
C ALA A 173 -16.38 -2.92 -6.88
N SER A 174 -15.39 -2.06 -6.63
CA SER A 174 -15.03 -0.93 -7.50
C SER A 174 -13.90 -1.24 -8.49
N GLY A 175 -13.41 -2.49 -8.53
CA GLY A 175 -12.33 -2.95 -9.41
C GLY A 175 -10.95 -2.43 -9.06
N ARG A 176 -10.76 -1.83 -7.87
CA ARG A 176 -9.45 -1.33 -7.43
C ARG A 176 -8.56 -2.46 -6.90
N THR A 177 -9.16 -3.40 -6.19
CA THR A 177 -8.48 -4.63 -5.74
C THR A 177 -9.13 -5.85 -6.37
N VAL A 178 -8.39 -6.95 -6.39
CA VAL A 178 -8.88 -8.27 -6.77
C VAL A 178 -8.71 -9.18 -5.56
N GLN A 179 -9.73 -9.98 -5.30
CA GLN A 179 -9.73 -11.02 -4.27
C GLN A 179 -9.36 -12.36 -4.91
N GLY A 180 -8.52 -13.16 -4.24
CA GLY A 180 -8.15 -14.49 -4.72
C GLY A 180 -7.05 -15.14 -3.88
N ASP A 181 -6.56 -16.29 -4.33
CA ASP A 181 -5.39 -16.96 -3.76
C ASP A 181 -4.22 -16.72 -4.72
N PHE A 182 -3.27 -15.85 -4.36
CA PHE A 182 -2.24 -15.38 -5.29
C PHE A 182 -0.85 -15.90 -4.90
N HIS A 183 -0.44 -15.70 -3.65
CA HIS A 183 0.89 -16.04 -3.20
C HIS A 183 1.05 -17.58 -3.16
N PRO A 184 2.09 -18.16 -3.78
CA PRO A 184 2.26 -19.61 -3.84
C PRO A 184 2.33 -20.28 -2.46
N ALA A 185 2.93 -19.59 -1.49
CA ALA A 185 2.97 -20.01 -0.07
C ALA A 185 1.89 -19.36 0.81
N GLY A 186 0.97 -18.59 0.23
CA GLY A 186 -0.13 -17.94 0.94
C GLY A 186 -1.14 -18.95 1.46
N ILE A 187 -1.83 -18.60 2.55
CA ILE A 187 -2.90 -19.41 3.12
C ILE A 187 -4.16 -18.54 3.21
N GLY A 188 -5.19 -18.98 2.51
CA GLY A 188 -6.50 -18.33 2.51
C GLY A 188 -6.54 -17.09 1.61
N GLN A 189 -7.64 -16.37 1.76
CA GLN A 189 -8.01 -15.27 0.87
C GLN A 189 -7.04 -14.08 0.98
N GLU A 190 -6.54 -13.67 -0.18
CA GLU A 190 -5.67 -12.53 -0.36
C GLU A 190 -6.32 -11.45 -1.23
N TRP A 191 -5.67 -10.30 -1.21
CA TRP A 191 -6.05 -9.09 -1.91
C TRP A 191 -4.84 -8.57 -2.66
N CYS A 192 -5.03 -8.16 -3.90
CA CYS A 192 -4.00 -7.52 -4.70
C CYS A 192 -4.59 -6.31 -5.43
N ASP A 193 -3.82 -5.25 -5.61
CA ASP A 193 -4.25 -4.16 -6.49
C ASP A 193 -4.36 -4.65 -7.94
N ALA A 194 -5.40 -4.23 -8.66
CA ALA A 194 -5.65 -4.72 -10.02
C ALA A 194 -4.56 -4.30 -11.02
N THR A 195 -3.88 -3.17 -10.79
CA THR A 195 -2.74 -2.73 -11.61
C THR A 195 -1.48 -3.50 -11.28
N VAL A 196 -1.24 -3.82 -9.99
CA VAL A 196 -0.11 -4.64 -9.55
C VAL A 196 -0.24 -6.05 -10.10
N LEU A 197 -1.43 -6.66 -9.99
CA LEU A 197 -1.68 -8.01 -10.51
C LEU A 197 -1.43 -8.12 -12.02
N ARG A 198 -1.67 -7.07 -12.80
CA ARG A 198 -1.39 -7.05 -14.25
C ARG A 198 0.10 -6.95 -14.61
N ARG A 199 0.96 -6.63 -13.64
CA ARG A 199 2.41 -6.58 -13.83
C ARG A 199 3.08 -7.93 -13.54
N LEU A 200 2.36 -8.83 -12.87
CA LEU A 200 2.76 -10.22 -12.62
C LEU A 200 2.39 -11.09 -13.83
#